data_AF-A0A0K0FVR8-F1
#
_entry.id   AF-A0A0K0FVR8-F1
#
_cell.length_a   1.000
_cell.length_b   1.000
_cell.length_c   1.000
_cell.angle_alpha   90.00
_cell.angle_beta   90.00
_cell.angle_gamma   90.00
#
_symmetry.space_group_name_H-M   'P 1'
#
loop_
_entity.id
_entity.type
_entity.pdbx_description
1 polymer ?
#
loop_
_entity_poly.entity_id
_entity_poly.type
_entity_poly.pdbx_seq_one_letter_code
_entity_poly.pdbx_strand_id
1 'polypeptide(L)'
;MEHIQNKIHVAIFVSVFIIFIYLLTVSQNNKLSINKFEESSLVPIYFNGILNTRYKIWKDNKIIICSEDILLPELFEIAFGSGKNAGAQDKFIKETLLSLHNKKNYLNETWKLYSIIENPLDRFAETFINNCLNKSNKIEDNVCYGCMNNPTCVVNYLYKNLKKLISLQDHFYNPNEADRMFMPYYWRCNMQRDFNLFQMLNYTNPTLFNVQFQKLFQKNNVNHKNVASVMRRIKEIYDKDVNESIFNEKKTHIIKSLVDNHNVLLQFMSIYSADYQYFNMLFPKFK
;
A
#
# COMPACT_ATOMS: atom_id res chain seq x y z
N MET A 1 42.68 -42.23 -5.16
CA MET A 1 41.21 -42.23 -5.36
C MET A 1 40.56 -40.94 -4.88
N GLU A 2 40.93 -40.40 -3.70
CA GLU A 2 40.37 -39.15 -3.15
C GLU A 2 40.46 -37.92 -4.07
N HIS A 3 41.56 -37.78 -4.83
CA HIS A 3 41.75 -36.63 -5.71
C HIS A 3 40.76 -36.59 -6.90
N ILE A 4 40.23 -37.73 -7.33
CA ILE A 4 39.23 -37.82 -8.41
C ILE A 4 37.85 -37.49 -7.85
N GLN A 5 37.55 -37.96 -6.65
CA GLN A 5 36.28 -37.72 -5.97
C GLN A 5 36.06 -36.23 -5.66
N ASN A 6 37.11 -35.50 -5.27
CA ASN A 6 37.04 -34.05 -5.06
C ASN A 6 36.72 -33.27 -6.36
N LYS A 7 37.29 -33.69 -7.51
CA LYS A 7 37.00 -33.03 -8.80
C LYS A 7 35.54 -33.22 -9.22
N ILE A 8 34.96 -34.39 -8.96
CA ILE A 8 33.55 -34.68 -9.25
C ILE A 8 32.63 -33.83 -8.37
N HIS A 9 32.91 -33.70 -7.06
CA HIS A 9 32.12 -32.85 -6.17
C HIS A 9 32.15 -31.37 -6.57
N VAL A 10 33.32 -30.85 -6.96
CA VAL A 10 33.44 -29.47 -7.44
C VAL A 10 32.66 -29.26 -8.75
N ALA A 11 32.74 -30.19 -9.69
CA ALA A 11 32.00 -30.10 -10.95
C ALA A 11 30.47 -30.12 -10.75
N ILE A 12 29.98 -30.98 -9.84
CA ILE A 12 28.56 -31.04 -9.47
C ILE A 12 28.14 -29.72 -8.81
N PHE A 13 28.92 -29.21 -7.86
CA PHE A 13 28.61 -27.96 -7.17
C PHE A 13 28.52 -26.77 -8.13
N VAL A 14 29.49 -26.62 -9.04
CA VAL A 14 29.50 -25.55 -10.06
C VAL A 14 28.28 -25.67 -10.97
N SER A 15 27.93 -26.90 -11.40
CA SER A 15 26.78 -27.12 -12.28
C SER A 15 25.46 -26.75 -11.61
N VAL A 16 25.27 -27.14 -10.34
CA VAL A 16 24.08 -26.77 -9.55
C VAL A 16 24.01 -25.26 -9.32
N PHE A 17 25.15 -24.63 -9.03
CA PHE A 17 25.23 -23.19 -8.81
C PHE A 17 24.87 -22.40 -10.08
N ILE A 18 25.34 -22.83 -11.26
CA ILE A 18 24.98 -22.21 -12.55
C ILE A 18 23.49 -22.37 -12.84
N ILE A 19 22.92 -23.55 -12.62
CA ILE A 19 21.47 -23.78 -12.79
C ILE A 19 20.67 -22.88 -11.84
N PHE A 20 21.11 -22.75 -10.60
CA PHE A 20 20.46 -21.87 -9.62
C PHE A 20 20.52 -20.40 -10.02
N ILE A 21 21.68 -19.90 -10.49
CA ILE A 21 21.81 -18.55 -11.03
C ILE A 21 20.89 -18.37 -12.23
N TYR A 22 20.88 -19.30 -13.19
CA TYR A 22 20.02 -19.24 -14.37
C TYR A 22 18.54 -19.18 -13.99
N LEU A 23 18.09 -20.04 -13.06
CA LEU A 23 16.71 -20.03 -12.57
C LEU A 23 16.36 -18.73 -11.85
N LEU A 24 17.29 -18.16 -11.07
CA LEU A 24 17.11 -16.84 -10.46
C LEU A 24 17.00 -15.74 -11.53
N THR A 25 17.85 -15.75 -12.56
CA THR A 25 17.81 -14.77 -13.65
C THR A 25 16.53 -14.88 -14.46
N VAL A 26 16.09 -16.10 -14.81
CA VAL A 26 14.82 -16.33 -15.51
C VAL A 26 13.63 -15.94 -14.64
N SER A 27 13.65 -16.25 -13.35
CA SER A 27 12.60 -15.82 -12.40
C SER A 27 12.52 -14.30 -12.29
N GLN A 28 13.67 -13.62 -12.20
CA GLN A 28 13.73 -12.15 -12.18
C GLN A 28 13.28 -11.54 -13.52
N ASN A 29 13.70 -12.08 -14.66
CA ASN A 29 13.27 -11.61 -15.98
C ASN A 29 11.78 -11.84 -16.22
N ASN A 30 11.23 -12.99 -15.83
CA ASN A 30 9.79 -13.24 -15.92
C ASN A 30 9.01 -12.30 -15.01
N LYS A 31 9.51 -12.00 -13.81
CA LYS A 31 8.90 -11.00 -12.93
C LYS A 31 8.93 -9.59 -13.56
N LEU A 32 9.98 -9.27 -14.31
CA LEU A 32 10.09 -8.00 -15.04
C LEU A 32 9.18 -7.95 -16.28
N SER A 33 9.05 -9.05 -17.02
CA SER A 33 8.22 -9.13 -18.23
C SER A 33 6.73 -9.17 -17.93
N ILE A 34 6.32 -9.81 -16.82
CA ILE A 34 4.92 -9.92 -16.39
C ILE A 34 4.31 -8.54 -16.04
N ASN A 35 5.14 -7.54 -15.71
CA ASN A 35 4.68 -6.18 -15.37
C ASN A 35 4.86 -5.16 -16.51
N LYS A 36 5.27 -5.57 -17.71
CA LYS A 36 5.40 -4.66 -18.84
C LYS A 36 4.02 -4.41 -19.45
N PHE A 37 3.30 -3.43 -18.90
CA PHE A 37 2.05 -2.94 -19.48
C PHE A 37 2.39 -2.12 -20.73
N GLU A 38 2.11 -2.68 -21.92
CA GLU A 38 2.45 -2.09 -23.23
C GLU A 38 1.26 -1.36 -23.85
N GLU A 39 0.63 -0.46 -23.09
CA GLU A 39 -0.35 0.48 -23.64
C GLU A 39 0.35 1.83 -23.87
N SER A 40 0.63 2.14 -25.13
CA SER A 40 1.37 3.36 -25.51
C SER A 40 0.72 4.67 -25.05
N SER A 41 -0.58 4.64 -24.73
CA SER A 41 -1.36 5.78 -24.27
C SER A 41 -1.32 6.00 -22.75
N LEU A 42 -0.77 5.06 -21.98
CA LEU A 42 -0.66 5.22 -20.52
C LEU A 42 0.40 6.27 -20.18
N VAL A 43 -0.01 7.32 -19.46
CA VAL A 43 0.90 8.35 -18.93
C VAL A 43 0.84 8.32 -17.40
N PRO A 44 1.76 7.59 -16.73
CA PRO A 44 1.81 7.53 -15.29
C PRO A 44 1.90 8.91 -14.63
N ILE A 45 1.15 9.10 -13.55
CA ILE A 45 1.23 10.29 -12.70
C ILE A 45 2.15 9.94 -11.51
N TYR A 46 3.31 10.59 -11.44
CA TYR A 46 4.23 10.47 -10.32
C TYR A 46 4.32 11.79 -9.56
N PHE A 47 4.06 11.73 -8.25
CA PHE A 47 4.22 12.89 -7.36
C PHE A 47 5.62 12.91 -6.75
N ASN A 48 6.36 13.99 -6.97
CA ASN A 48 7.71 14.21 -6.44
C ASN A 48 7.76 15.21 -5.27
N GLY A 49 6.64 15.87 -4.95
CA GLY A 49 6.53 16.83 -3.85
C GLY A 49 6.52 16.20 -2.45
N ILE A 50 6.15 17.00 -1.45
CA ILE A 50 5.95 16.57 -0.06
C ILE A 50 4.47 16.71 0.29
N LEU A 51 3.84 15.62 0.73
CA LEU A 51 2.50 15.66 1.30
C LEU A 51 2.54 16.03 2.77
N ASN A 52 1.59 16.88 3.19
CA ASN A 52 1.25 17.09 4.60
C ASN A 52 0.46 15.89 5.16
N THR A 53 1.15 14.76 5.26
CA THR A 53 0.64 13.50 5.79
C THR A 53 0.55 13.49 7.32
N ARG A 54 -0.24 12.58 7.86
CA ARG A 54 -0.41 12.35 9.30
C ARG A 54 0.16 10.97 9.64
N TYR A 55 0.91 10.92 10.73
CA TYR A 55 1.48 9.70 11.28
C TYR A 55 0.86 9.38 12.64
N LYS A 56 0.78 8.08 12.93
CA LYS A 56 0.48 7.57 14.27
C LYS A 56 1.69 6.83 14.81
N ILE A 57 2.04 7.15 16.06
CA ILE A 57 3.33 6.78 16.66
C ILE A 57 3.10 6.05 17.98
N TRP A 58 3.75 4.90 18.15
CA TRP A 58 3.91 4.22 19.44
C TRP A 58 5.38 4.23 19.83
N LYS A 59 5.74 5.14 20.73
CA LYS A 59 7.14 5.39 21.09
C LYS A 59 7.80 4.20 21.77
N ASP A 60 7.11 3.59 22.73
CA ASP A 60 7.64 2.48 23.51
C ASP A 60 7.88 1.24 22.64
N ASN A 61 7.13 1.11 21.54
CA ASN A 61 7.26 0.03 20.57
C ASN A 61 8.11 0.41 19.35
N LYS A 62 8.48 1.69 19.22
CA LYS A 62 9.20 2.28 18.09
C LYS A 62 8.52 2.03 16.74
N ILE A 63 7.22 2.30 16.70
CA ILE A 63 6.36 2.06 15.54
C ILE A 63 5.85 3.41 15.01
N ILE A 64 5.92 3.56 13.68
CA ILE A 64 5.28 4.64 12.93
C ILE A 64 4.40 4.00 11.86
N ILE A 65 3.17 4.48 11.72
CA ILE A 65 2.29 4.12 10.60
C ILE A 65 1.67 5.39 10.01
N CYS A 66 1.14 5.25 8.80
CA CYS A 66 0.31 6.28 8.21
C CYS A 66 -1.06 6.36 8.90
N SER A 67 -1.43 7.53 9.41
CA SER A 67 -2.78 7.74 9.95
C SER A 67 -3.85 7.70 8.87
N GLU A 68 -3.48 7.91 7.61
CA GLU A 68 -4.37 7.75 6.45
C GLU A 68 -4.59 6.28 6.05
N ASP A 69 -3.93 5.32 6.68
CA ASP A 69 -4.23 3.90 6.50
C ASP A 69 -5.56 3.58 7.20
N ILE A 70 -6.49 2.93 6.50
CA ILE A 70 -7.83 2.67 7.03
C ILE A 70 -7.85 1.58 8.10
N LEU A 71 -6.83 0.72 8.13
CA LEU A 71 -6.83 -0.53 8.87
C LEU A 71 -5.79 -0.54 9.99
N LEU A 72 -4.55 -0.21 9.68
CA LEU A 72 -3.43 -0.33 10.63
C LEU A 72 -3.62 0.46 11.91
N PRO A 73 -4.14 1.72 11.91
CA PRO A 73 -4.33 2.46 13.14
C PRO A 73 -5.21 1.73 14.15
N GLU A 74 -6.30 1.11 13.70
CA GLU A 74 -7.21 0.35 14.56
C GLU A 74 -6.51 -0.90 15.10
N LEU A 75 -5.88 -1.70 14.23
CA LEU A 75 -5.24 -2.96 14.64
C LEU A 75 -4.09 -2.71 15.62
N PHE A 76 -3.31 -1.65 15.41
CA PHE A 76 -2.21 -1.29 16.30
C PHE A 76 -2.70 -0.70 17.61
N GLU A 77 -3.85 -0.03 17.65
CA GLU A 77 -4.46 0.40 18.92
C GLU A 77 -4.94 -0.78 19.76
N ILE A 78 -5.54 -1.80 19.14
CA ILE A 78 -5.91 -3.04 19.84
C ILE A 78 -4.65 -3.73 20.40
N ALA A 79 -3.55 -3.72 19.66
CA ALA A 79 -2.30 -4.38 20.07
C ALA A 79 -1.54 -3.63 21.17
N PHE A 80 -1.34 -2.32 20.98
CA PHE A 80 -0.37 -1.51 21.73
C PHE A 80 -1.01 -0.36 22.54
N GLY A 81 -2.33 -0.21 22.49
CA GLY A 81 -3.04 0.92 23.10
C GLY A 81 -2.98 2.19 22.25
N SER A 82 -3.37 3.33 22.81
CA SER A 82 -3.50 4.59 22.05
C SER A 82 -2.15 5.11 21.53
N GLY A 83 -2.05 5.30 20.22
CA GLY A 83 -0.90 5.95 19.58
C GLY A 83 -1.00 7.48 19.61
N LYS A 84 0.14 8.17 19.50
CA LYS A 84 0.19 9.63 19.37
C LYS A 84 0.15 10.07 17.91
N ASN A 85 -0.70 11.04 17.58
CA ASN A 85 -0.74 11.64 16.25
C ASN A 85 0.41 12.66 16.07
N ALA A 86 1.00 12.69 14.89
CA ALA A 86 2.00 13.68 14.47
C ALA A 86 1.81 14.05 12.99
N GLY A 87 2.09 15.29 12.63
CA GLY A 87 2.09 15.73 11.23
C GLY A 87 3.44 15.54 10.55
N ALA A 88 3.48 15.65 9.23
CA ALA A 88 4.72 15.62 8.43
C ALA A 88 5.78 16.64 8.86
N GLN A 89 5.33 17.77 9.42
CA GLN A 89 6.21 18.85 9.87
C GLN A 89 6.73 18.67 11.31
N ASP A 90 6.26 17.65 12.03
CA ASP A 90 6.68 17.36 13.40
C ASP A 90 8.19 17.08 13.46
N LYS A 91 8.87 17.77 14.40
CA LYS A 91 10.34 17.70 14.55
C LYS A 91 10.80 16.27 14.81
N PHE A 92 10.09 15.54 15.66
CA PHE A 92 10.44 14.18 16.03
C PHE A 92 10.30 13.23 14.83
N ILE A 93 9.24 13.38 14.00
CA ILE A 93 9.10 12.62 12.75
C ILE A 93 10.27 12.89 11.81
N LYS A 94 10.58 14.16 11.55
CA LYS A 94 11.68 14.54 10.63
C LYS A 94 13.02 13.97 11.08
N GLU A 95 13.38 14.15 12.35
CA GLU A 95 14.64 13.65 12.91
C GLU A 95 14.71 12.11 12.86
N THR A 96 13.60 11.44 13.15
CA THR A 96 13.51 9.98 13.10
C THR A 96 13.70 9.45 11.67
N LEU A 97 13.00 10.01 10.68
CA LEU A 97 13.13 9.60 9.28
C LEU A 97 14.53 9.89 8.73
N LEU A 98 15.11 11.05 9.04
CA LEU A 98 16.50 11.38 8.66
C LEU A 98 17.51 10.41 9.28
N SER A 99 17.32 10.03 10.54
CA SER A 99 18.18 9.05 11.23
C SER A 99 18.11 7.67 10.55
N LEU A 100 16.91 7.23 10.18
CA LEU A 100 16.69 5.96 9.49
C LEU A 100 17.37 5.91 8.11
N HIS A 101 17.29 6.99 7.33
CA HIS A 101 17.96 7.08 6.03
C HIS A 101 19.49 7.02 6.14
N ASN A 102 20.05 7.64 7.17
CA ASN A 102 21.50 7.75 7.33
C ASN A 102 22.19 6.47 7.82
N LYS A 103 21.43 5.39 8.12
CA LYS A 103 21.92 4.06 8.56
C LYS A 103 22.97 4.05 9.69
N LYS A 104 23.22 5.19 10.36
CA LYS A 104 24.32 5.38 11.33
C LYS A 104 24.09 4.69 12.67
N ASN A 105 22.90 4.15 12.93
CA ASN A 105 22.57 3.44 14.16
C ASN A 105 22.29 1.95 13.88
N TYR A 106 23.37 1.19 13.65
CA TYR A 106 23.33 -0.26 13.44
C TYR A 106 23.20 -1.07 14.75
N LEU A 107 23.17 -0.41 15.90
CA LEU A 107 23.20 -1.09 17.20
C LEU A 107 22.05 -0.58 18.08
N ASN A 108 21.01 -1.41 18.10
CA ASN A 108 19.87 -1.44 19.00
C ASN A 108 18.71 -0.45 18.73
N GLU A 109 17.65 -1.03 18.16
CA GLU A 109 16.26 -0.56 18.16
C GLU A 109 15.88 0.49 17.10
N THR A 110 15.96 0.08 15.84
CA THR A 110 15.47 0.85 14.68
C THR A 110 13.95 0.98 14.71
N TRP A 111 13.48 2.21 14.51
CA TRP A 111 12.07 2.51 14.24
C TRP A 111 11.56 1.68 13.07
N LYS A 112 10.31 1.22 13.18
CA LYS A 112 9.65 0.40 12.17
C LYS A 112 8.49 1.18 11.58
N LEU A 113 8.52 1.38 10.27
CA LEU A 113 7.42 1.97 9.53
C LEU A 113 6.59 0.83 8.93
N TYR A 114 5.27 0.86 9.09
CA TYR A 114 4.39 -0.13 8.47
C TYR A 114 3.37 0.53 7.55
N SER A 115 3.04 -0.18 6.49
CA SER A 115 1.94 0.14 5.58
C SER A 115 1.38 -1.16 4.99
N ILE A 116 0.19 -1.11 4.41
CA ILE A 116 -0.41 -2.26 3.72
C ILE A 116 -0.24 -2.15 2.21
N ILE A 117 -0.16 -3.31 1.57
CA ILE A 117 -0.35 -3.46 0.12
C ILE A 117 -1.78 -3.91 -0.10
N GLU A 118 -2.50 -3.17 -0.93
CA GLU A 118 -3.89 -3.42 -1.28
C GLU A 118 -4.09 -3.13 -2.77
N ASN A 119 -4.97 -3.89 -3.42
CA ASN A 119 -5.29 -3.70 -4.83
C ASN A 119 -5.98 -2.33 -5.02
N PRO A 120 -5.47 -1.44 -5.90
CA PRO A 120 -6.02 -0.10 -6.06
C PRO A 120 -7.49 -0.07 -6.45
N LEU A 121 -7.96 -1.02 -7.29
CA LEU A 121 -9.37 -1.09 -7.71
C LEU A 121 -10.28 -1.49 -6.54
N ASP A 122 -9.89 -2.52 -5.79
CA ASP A 122 -10.64 -2.97 -4.62
C ASP A 122 -10.74 -1.85 -3.59
N ARG A 123 -9.60 -1.25 -3.24
CA ARG A 123 -9.52 -0.12 -2.32
C ARG A 123 -10.39 1.05 -2.75
N PHE A 124 -10.30 1.43 -4.03
CA PHE A 124 -11.09 2.54 -4.56
C PHE A 124 -12.59 2.25 -4.42
N ALA A 125 -13.02 1.05 -4.80
CA ALA A 125 -14.42 0.65 -4.72
C ALA A 125 -14.94 0.62 -3.27
N GLU A 126 -14.17 0.05 -2.34
CA GLU A 126 -14.52 0.03 -0.91
C GLU A 126 -14.61 1.44 -0.32
N THR A 127 -13.61 2.28 -0.63
CA THR A 127 -13.58 3.68 -0.21
C THR A 127 -14.80 4.43 -0.74
N PHE A 128 -15.15 4.21 -2.01
CA PHE A 128 -16.30 4.83 -2.67
C PHE A 128 -17.63 4.37 -2.04
N ILE A 129 -17.82 3.07 -1.78
CA ILE A 129 -19.05 2.57 -1.13
C ILE A 129 -19.21 3.19 0.26
N ASN A 130 -18.15 3.17 1.06
CA ASN A 130 -18.18 3.60 2.44
C ASN A 130 -18.36 5.11 2.59
N ASN A 131 -17.83 5.90 1.67
CA ASN A 131 -17.80 7.37 1.81
C ASN A 131 -18.74 8.11 0.85
N CYS A 132 -19.04 7.55 -0.33
CA CYS A 132 -19.89 8.20 -1.33
C CYS A 132 -21.31 7.65 -1.34
N LEU A 133 -21.49 6.34 -1.15
CA LEU A 133 -22.83 5.70 -1.24
C LEU A 133 -23.55 5.61 0.10
N ASN A 134 -22.85 5.24 1.18
CA ASN A 134 -23.47 4.92 2.46
C ASN A 134 -23.66 6.12 3.41
N LYS A 135 -23.03 7.28 3.13
CA LYS A 135 -23.22 8.51 3.92
C LYS A 135 -24.46 9.27 3.42
N SER A 136 -25.64 8.84 3.84
CA SER A 136 -26.93 9.43 3.46
C SER A 136 -27.24 10.80 4.09
N ASN A 137 -26.44 11.33 5.02
CA ASN A 137 -26.86 12.44 5.89
C ASN A 137 -25.74 13.42 6.34
N LYS A 138 -24.82 13.84 5.47
CA LYS A 138 -24.04 15.06 5.77
C LYS A 138 -23.87 15.93 4.54
N ILE A 139 -24.29 17.18 4.74
CA ILE A 139 -24.05 18.39 3.94
C ILE A 139 -22.54 18.69 3.94
N GLU A 140 -21.72 17.73 3.54
CA GLU A 140 -20.34 17.93 3.16
C GLU A 140 -20.28 17.57 1.68
N ASP A 141 -20.76 18.49 0.83
CA ASP A 141 -20.94 18.34 -0.63
C ASP A 141 -19.66 17.91 -1.39
N ASN A 142 -18.53 17.75 -0.70
CA ASN A 142 -17.20 17.57 -1.27
C ASN A 142 -16.48 16.27 -0.89
N VAL A 143 -17.06 15.36 -0.08
CA VAL A 143 -16.37 14.10 0.32
C VAL A 143 -16.01 13.23 -0.90
N CYS A 144 -16.78 13.34 -1.99
CA CYS A 144 -16.52 12.67 -3.26
C CYS A 144 -16.40 13.68 -4.41
N TYR A 145 -15.81 14.85 -4.15
CA TYR A 145 -15.54 15.90 -5.14
C TYR A 145 -16.78 16.40 -5.91
N GLY A 146 -17.98 16.35 -5.30
CA GLY A 146 -19.23 16.70 -5.97
C GLY A 146 -19.73 15.67 -6.98
N CYS A 147 -19.12 14.48 -7.06
CA CYS A 147 -19.47 13.43 -8.01
C CYS A 147 -20.66 12.55 -7.60
N MET A 148 -21.27 12.81 -6.43
CA MET A 148 -22.38 12.03 -5.88
C MET A 148 -22.03 10.52 -5.91
N ASN A 149 -22.86 9.71 -6.58
CA ASN A 149 -22.74 8.26 -6.67
C ASN A 149 -22.07 7.80 -7.98
N ASN A 150 -21.34 8.67 -8.69
CA ASN A 150 -20.66 8.34 -9.93
C ASN A 150 -19.15 8.09 -9.73
N PRO A 151 -18.67 6.83 -9.73
CA PRO A 151 -17.25 6.51 -9.56
C PRO A 151 -16.38 6.97 -10.73
N THR A 152 -16.91 6.98 -11.96
CA THR A 152 -16.22 7.50 -13.15
C THR A 152 -15.93 9.00 -13.01
N CYS A 153 -16.88 9.77 -12.47
CA CYS A 153 -16.67 11.18 -12.18
C CYS A 153 -15.51 11.39 -11.20
N VAL A 154 -15.42 10.58 -10.13
CA VAL A 154 -14.34 10.66 -9.14
C VAL A 154 -12.98 10.41 -9.80
N VAL A 155 -12.86 9.38 -10.64
CA VAL A 155 -11.61 9.09 -11.38
C VAL A 155 -11.23 10.24 -12.32
N ASN A 156 -12.19 10.77 -13.09
CA ASN A 156 -11.95 11.90 -13.98
C ASN A 156 -11.47 13.15 -13.20
N TYR A 157 -12.11 13.42 -12.05
CA TYR A 157 -11.74 14.53 -11.18
C TYR A 157 -10.33 14.36 -10.61
N LEU A 158 -10.02 13.18 -10.07
CA LEU A 158 -8.70 12.82 -9.56
C LEU A 158 -7.64 12.98 -10.66
N TYR A 159 -7.85 12.39 -11.84
CA TYR A 159 -6.88 12.44 -12.92
C TYR A 159 -6.56 13.88 -13.31
N LYS A 160 -7.58 14.72 -13.51
CA LYS A 160 -7.41 16.14 -13.86
C LYS A 160 -6.63 16.90 -12.79
N ASN A 161 -7.00 16.73 -11.52
CA ASN A 161 -6.41 17.51 -10.43
C ASN A 161 -5.02 17.03 -10.05
N LEU A 162 -4.78 15.72 -10.00
CA LEU A 162 -3.46 15.16 -9.73
C LEU A 162 -2.49 15.44 -10.88
N LYS A 163 -2.94 15.44 -12.13
CA LYS A 163 -2.12 15.87 -13.28
C LYS A 163 -1.71 17.34 -13.18
N LYS A 164 -2.63 18.21 -12.76
CA LYS A 164 -2.31 19.62 -12.47
C LYS A 164 -1.34 19.74 -11.29
N LEU A 165 -1.52 18.92 -10.26
CA LEU A 165 -0.66 18.91 -9.08
C LEU A 165 0.80 18.62 -9.45
N ILE A 166 1.05 17.57 -10.23
CA ILE A 166 2.41 17.17 -10.61
C ILE A 166 3.09 18.15 -11.58
N SER A 167 2.34 19.04 -12.25
CA SER A 167 2.93 20.10 -13.07
C SER A 167 3.52 21.26 -12.26
N LEU A 168 3.24 21.31 -10.95
CA LEU A 168 3.77 22.32 -10.04
C LEU A 168 5.08 21.80 -9.42
N GLN A 169 6.22 22.41 -9.79
CA GLN A 169 7.54 22.01 -9.27
C GLN A 169 7.63 22.20 -7.75
N ASP A 170 8.19 21.21 -7.05
CA ASP A 170 8.69 21.24 -5.66
C ASP A 170 7.80 21.94 -4.62
N HIS A 171 6.52 21.57 -4.58
CA HIS A 171 5.58 22.13 -3.62
C HIS A 171 5.23 21.17 -2.47
N PHE A 172 5.00 21.77 -1.31
CA PHE A 172 4.32 21.12 -0.19
C PHE A 172 2.82 21.14 -0.46
N TYR A 173 2.19 19.97 -0.54
CA TYR A 173 0.75 19.85 -0.77
C TYR A 173 0.03 19.44 0.51
N ASN A 174 -1.03 20.16 0.84
CA ASN A 174 -1.90 19.83 1.96
C ASN A 174 -3.18 19.15 1.44
N PRO A 175 -3.26 17.80 1.42
CA PRO A 175 -4.44 17.10 0.91
C PRO A 175 -5.65 17.35 1.80
N ASN A 176 -6.81 17.57 1.19
CA ASN A 176 -8.10 17.55 1.87
C ASN A 176 -8.49 16.09 2.23
N GLU A 177 -9.58 15.88 2.97
CA GLU A 177 -9.95 14.53 3.41
C GLU A 177 -10.31 13.59 2.24
N ALA A 178 -10.92 14.09 1.16
CA ALA A 178 -11.18 13.28 -0.04
C ALA A 178 -9.88 12.89 -0.75
N ASP A 179 -8.92 13.81 -0.85
CA ASP A 179 -7.58 13.53 -1.39
C ASP A 179 -6.92 12.40 -0.59
N ARG A 180 -6.96 12.49 0.74
CA ARG A 180 -6.39 11.46 1.63
C ARG A 180 -7.04 10.09 1.44
N MET A 181 -8.33 10.04 1.14
CA MET A 181 -9.07 8.80 0.90
C MET A 181 -8.71 8.16 -0.43
N PHE A 182 -8.64 8.96 -1.51
CA PHE A 182 -8.53 8.43 -2.88
C PHE A 182 -7.13 8.48 -3.48
N MET A 183 -6.18 9.23 -2.93
CA MET A 183 -4.80 9.25 -3.44
C MET A 183 -4.12 7.87 -3.39
N PRO A 184 -3.18 7.59 -4.32
CA PRO A 184 -2.37 6.38 -4.29
C PRO A 184 -1.69 6.14 -2.94
N TYR A 185 -1.62 4.89 -2.49
CA TYR A 185 -0.94 4.57 -1.22
C TYR A 185 0.54 4.91 -1.29
N TYR A 186 1.17 4.75 -2.46
CA TYR A 186 2.57 5.09 -2.66
C TYR A 186 2.88 6.58 -2.44
N TRP A 187 1.88 7.46 -2.45
CA TRP A 187 2.06 8.87 -2.15
C TRP A 187 1.88 9.18 -0.66
N ARG A 188 1.07 8.39 0.05
CA ARG A 188 0.78 8.59 1.46
C ARG A 188 2.05 8.46 2.28
N CYS A 189 2.13 9.20 3.38
CA CYS A 189 3.29 9.17 4.25
C CYS A 189 4.62 9.45 3.55
N ASN A 190 4.58 10.20 2.43
CA ASN A 190 5.74 10.45 1.57
C ASN A 190 6.51 9.16 1.19
N MET A 191 5.77 8.06 1.02
CA MET A 191 6.35 6.74 0.77
C MET A 191 7.24 6.73 -0.48
N GLN A 192 7.03 7.60 -1.47
CA GLN A 192 7.94 7.76 -2.60
C GLN A 192 9.40 8.07 -2.21
N ARG A 193 9.62 8.70 -1.04
CA ARG A 193 10.96 9.00 -0.48
C ARG A 193 11.42 7.94 0.50
N ASP A 194 10.48 7.41 1.26
CA ASP A 194 10.74 6.57 2.42
C ASP A 194 10.45 5.08 2.16
N PHE A 195 10.19 4.67 0.91
CA PHE A 195 9.70 3.33 0.53
C PHE A 195 10.51 2.20 1.16
N ASN A 196 11.84 2.30 1.13
CA ASN A 196 12.74 1.29 1.67
C ASN A 196 12.74 1.19 3.20
N LEU A 197 12.14 2.16 3.89
CA LEU A 197 11.97 2.15 5.34
C LEU A 197 10.69 1.41 5.77
N PHE A 198 9.72 1.25 4.86
CA PHE A 198 8.45 0.61 5.16
C PHE A 198 8.54 -0.92 5.13
N GLN A 199 8.00 -1.55 6.15
CA GLN A 199 7.65 -2.95 6.15
C GLN A 199 6.20 -3.11 5.65
N MET A 200 6.07 -3.69 4.46
CA MET A 200 4.77 -3.87 3.80
C MET A 200 4.03 -5.12 4.28
N LEU A 201 2.75 -4.96 4.59
CA LEU A 201 1.83 -6.02 5.02
C LEU A 201 0.83 -6.31 3.87
N ASN A 202 0.78 -7.53 3.37
CA ASN A 202 0.02 -7.86 2.16
C ASN A 202 -1.45 -8.13 2.50
N TYR A 203 -2.29 -7.09 2.43
CA TYR A 203 -3.72 -7.17 2.71
C TYR A 203 -4.51 -7.88 1.60
N THR A 204 -3.98 -7.92 0.37
CA THR A 204 -4.58 -8.68 -0.74
C THR A 204 -4.59 -10.21 -0.52
N ASN A 205 -3.77 -10.73 0.40
CA ASN A 205 -3.74 -12.16 0.74
C ASN A 205 -4.04 -12.37 2.24
N PRO A 206 -5.28 -12.75 2.62
CA PRO A 206 -5.69 -12.88 4.02
C PRO A 206 -4.80 -13.83 4.84
N THR A 207 -4.38 -14.94 4.24
CA THR A 207 -3.50 -15.92 4.90
C THR A 207 -2.13 -15.35 5.19
N LEU A 208 -1.50 -14.70 4.19
CA LEU A 208 -0.20 -14.07 4.35
C LEU A 208 -0.26 -12.90 5.32
N PHE A 209 -1.30 -12.07 5.22
CA PHE A 209 -1.54 -10.94 6.13
C PHE A 209 -1.59 -11.40 7.60
N ASN A 210 -2.39 -12.44 7.88
CA ASN A 210 -2.50 -13.03 9.20
C ASN A 210 -1.14 -13.52 9.73
N VAL A 211 -0.37 -14.24 8.90
CA VAL A 211 0.96 -14.73 9.28
C VAL A 211 1.93 -13.58 9.56
N GLN A 212 1.90 -12.51 8.74
CA GLN A 212 2.75 -11.33 8.94
C GLN A 212 2.43 -10.63 10.27
N PHE A 213 1.15 -10.48 10.60
CA PHE A 213 0.70 -9.88 11.85
C PHE A 213 1.05 -10.72 13.08
N GLN A 214 0.85 -12.04 13.04
CA GLN A 214 1.26 -12.93 14.12
C GLN A 214 2.76 -12.80 14.40
N LYS A 215 3.60 -12.84 13.36
CA LYS A 215 5.05 -12.67 13.49
C LYS A 215 5.43 -11.30 14.05
N LEU A 216 4.75 -10.25 13.58
CA LEU A 216 4.96 -8.88 14.06
C LEU A 216 4.70 -8.81 15.57
N PHE A 217 3.55 -9.27 16.03
CA PHE A 217 3.17 -9.15 17.43
C PHE A 217 3.96 -10.07 18.36
N GLN A 218 4.32 -11.27 17.90
CA GLN A 218 5.25 -12.14 18.62
C GLN A 218 6.60 -11.45 18.84
N LYS A 219 7.17 -10.82 17.80
CA LYS A 219 8.45 -10.11 17.89
C LYS A 219 8.42 -8.90 18.83
N ASN A 220 7.25 -8.31 19.06
CA ASN A 220 7.09 -7.14 19.92
C ASN A 220 6.50 -7.48 21.30
N ASN A 221 6.49 -8.76 21.70
CA ASN A 221 6.00 -9.23 23.01
C ASN A 221 4.60 -8.72 23.37
N VAL A 222 3.70 -8.64 22.38
CA VAL A 222 2.32 -8.19 22.60
C VAL A 222 1.57 -9.23 23.44
N ASN A 223 0.75 -8.77 24.38
CA ASN A 223 -0.08 -9.63 25.21
C ASN A 223 -0.95 -10.59 24.37
N HIS A 224 -0.96 -11.88 24.71
CA HIS A 224 -1.72 -12.90 23.98
C HIS A 224 -3.22 -12.56 23.80
N LYS A 225 -3.86 -11.91 24.79
CA LYS A 225 -5.25 -11.45 24.68
C LYS A 225 -5.42 -10.37 23.60
N ASN A 226 -4.47 -9.44 23.52
CA ASN A 226 -4.48 -8.39 22.50
C ASN A 226 -4.22 -8.99 21.12
N VAL A 227 -3.26 -9.91 20.99
CA VAL A 227 -3.02 -10.64 19.74
C VAL A 227 -4.30 -11.35 19.27
N ALA A 228 -4.95 -12.11 20.16
CA ALA A 228 -6.21 -12.79 19.83
C ALA A 228 -7.31 -11.80 19.38
N SER A 229 -7.38 -10.63 20.01
CA SER A 229 -8.33 -9.58 19.66
C SER A 229 -8.05 -8.98 18.29
N VAL A 230 -6.78 -8.76 17.94
CA VAL A 230 -6.39 -8.33 16.59
C VAL A 230 -6.72 -9.40 15.57
N MET A 231 -6.38 -10.67 15.80
CA MET A 231 -6.68 -11.75 14.84
C MET A 231 -8.19 -11.92 14.63
N ARG A 232 -8.99 -11.78 15.69
CA ARG A 232 -10.45 -11.74 15.58
C ARG A 232 -10.91 -10.57 14.71
N ARG A 233 -10.37 -9.37 14.93
CA ARG A 233 -10.74 -8.19 14.15
C ARG A 233 -10.38 -8.33 12.67
N ILE A 234 -9.19 -8.85 12.37
CA ILE A 234 -8.77 -9.16 10.99
C ILE A 234 -9.74 -10.16 10.35
N LYS A 235 -10.10 -11.23 11.08
CA LYS A 235 -11.09 -12.20 10.61
C LYS A 235 -12.43 -11.53 10.29
N GLU A 236 -12.93 -10.67 11.17
CA GLU A 236 -14.19 -9.94 10.94
C GLU A 236 -14.17 -9.05 9.72
N ILE A 237 -13.02 -8.46 9.37
CA ILE A 237 -12.86 -7.64 8.18
C ILE A 237 -13.02 -8.50 6.92
N TYR A 238 -12.27 -9.59 6.83
CA TYR A 238 -12.37 -10.50 5.69
C TYR A 238 -13.70 -11.27 5.64
N ASP A 239 -14.32 -11.57 6.79
CA ASP A 239 -15.61 -12.26 6.84
C ASP A 239 -16.77 -11.32 6.47
N LYS A 240 -16.68 -10.00 6.76
CA LYS A 240 -17.64 -9.00 6.27
C LYS A 240 -17.62 -8.89 4.75
N ASP A 241 -16.43 -9.00 4.15
CA ASP A 241 -16.27 -9.07 2.70
C ASP A 241 -16.84 -10.36 2.08
N VAL A 242 -17.20 -11.37 2.88
CA VAL A 242 -17.82 -12.62 2.39
C VAL A 242 -19.34 -12.64 2.64
N ASN A 243 -19.85 -11.89 3.62
CA ASN A 243 -21.23 -12.03 4.12
C ASN A 243 -22.21 -10.87 3.86
N GLU A 244 -21.85 -9.84 3.07
CA GLU A 244 -22.84 -8.90 2.50
C GLU A 244 -22.87 -9.02 0.97
N SER A 245 -23.77 -9.88 0.45
CA SER A 245 -24.04 -10.02 -0.98
C SER A 245 -24.20 -8.65 -1.68
N ILE A 246 -24.89 -7.72 -1.01
CA ILE A 246 -25.13 -6.35 -1.50
C ILE A 246 -23.84 -5.53 -1.59
N PHE A 247 -22.93 -5.61 -0.62
CA PHE A 247 -21.66 -4.88 -0.65
C PHE A 247 -20.78 -5.38 -1.79
N ASN A 248 -20.67 -6.71 -1.93
CA ASN A 248 -19.90 -7.33 -3.00
C ASN A 248 -20.47 -7.05 -4.38
N GLU A 249 -21.80 -7.01 -4.51
CA GLU A 249 -22.47 -6.60 -5.74
C GLU A 249 -22.14 -5.14 -6.09
N LYS A 250 -22.24 -4.21 -5.12
CA LYS A 250 -21.86 -2.81 -5.30
C LYS A 250 -20.39 -2.66 -5.70
N LYS A 251 -19.49 -3.37 -5.01
CA LYS A 251 -18.04 -3.36 -5.29
C LYS A 251 -17.75 -3.83 -6.71
N THR A 252 -18.35 -4.96 -7.09
CA THR A 252 -18.25 -5.52 -8.46
C THR A 252 -18.77 -4.53 -9.50
N HIS A 253 -19.92 -3.90 -9.24
CA HIS A 253 -20.51 -2.91 -10.14
C HIS A 253 -19.60 -1.68 -10.33
N ILE A 254 -19.03 -1.15 -9.25
CA ILE A 254 -18.09 -0.02 -9.31
C ILE A 254 -16.85 -0.39 -10.12
N ILE A 255 -16.20 -1.50 -9.79
CA ILE A 255 -15.00 -1.96 -10.52
C ILE A 255 -15.32 -2.15 -12.00
N LYS A 256 -16.45 -2.79 -12.32
CA LYS A 256 -16.90 -2.98 -13.70
C LYS A 256 -17.09 -1.64 -14.43
N SER A 257 -17.69 -0.64 -13.78
CA SER A 257 -17.88 0.69 -14.39
C SER A 257 -16.56 1.39 -14.75
N LEU A 258 -15.47 1.09 -14.04
CA LEU A 258 -14.14 1.63 -14.33
C LEU A 258 -13.45 0.83 -15.43
N VAL A 259 -13.49 -0.51 -15.36
CA VAL A 259 -12.77 -1.41 -16.27
C VAL A 259 -13.41 -1.46 -17.66
N ASP A 260 -14.74 -1.39 -17.74
CA ASP A 260 -15.46 -1.47 -19.03
C ASP A 260 -15.37 -0.14 -19.83
N ASN A 261 -14.87 0.95 -19.22
CA ASN A 261 -14.63 2.22 -19.90
C ASN A 261 -13.13 2.45 -20.10
N HIS A 262 -12.67 2.27 -21.35
CA HIS A 262 -11.26 2.38 -21.72
C HIS A 262 -10.57 3.66 -21.22
N ASN A 263 -11.20 4.83 -21.42
CA ASN A 263 -10.62 6.11 -21.02
C ASN A 263 -10.53 6.26 -19.51
N VAL A 264 -11.55 5.80 -18.79
CA VAL A 264 -11.58 5.83 -17.32
C VAL A 264 -10.55 4.87 -16.75
N LEU A 265 -10.43 3.67 -17.31
CA LEU A 265 -9.42 2.71 -16.90
C LEU A 265 -8.01 3.25 -17.12
N LEU A 266 -7.73 3.86 -18.29
CA LEU A 266 -6.45 4.52 -18.56
C LEU A 266 -6.10 5.58 -17.52
N GLN A 267 -7.06 6.45 -17.19
CA GLN A 267 -6.86 7.48 -16.17
C GLN A 267 -6.64 6.88 -14.78
N PHE A 268 -7.42 5.86 -14.41
CA PHE A 268 -7.26 5.13 -13.16
C PHE A 268 -5.84 4.54 -13.06
N MET A 269 -5.40 3.82 -14.09
CA MET A 269 -4.07 3.23 -14.16
C MET A 269 -2.98 4.30 -14.14
N SER A 270 -3.21 5.46 -14.75
CA SER A 270 -2.28 6.60 -14.70
C SER A 270 -2.11 7.12 -13.27
N ILE A 271 -3.21 7.28 -12.52
CA ILE A 271 -3.20 7.72 -11.12
C ILE A 271 -2.46 6.71 -10.23
N TYR A 272 -2.81 5.43 -10.33
CA TYR A 272 -2.32 4.38 -9.43
C TYR A 272 -1.11 3.60 -9.97
N SER A 273 -0.46 4.09 -11.03
CA SER A 273 0.67 3.39 -11.68
C SER A 273 1.78 3.05 -10.69
N ALA A 274 2.08 3.96 -9.76
CA ALA A 274 3.10 3.73 -8.75
C ALA A 274 2.72 2.62 -7.76
N ASP A 275 1.44 2.54 -7.35
CA ASP A 275 0.98 1.44 -6.49
C ASP A 275 1.19 0.10 -7.20
N TYR A 276 0.76 -0.03 -8.46
CA TYR A 276 0.95 -1.27 -9.23
C TYR A 276 2.42 -1.67 -9.38
N GLN A 277 3.28 -0.71 -9.76
CA GLN A 277 4.69 -0.96 -10.01
C GLN A 277 5.46 -1.29 -8.72
N TYR A 278 5.37 -0.43 -7.70
CA TYR A 278 6.19 -0.55 -6.49
C TYR A 278 5.69 -1.64 -5.55
N PHE A 279 4.39 -1.96 -5.56
CA PHE A 279 3.87 -3.09 -4.80
C PHE A 279 3.82 -4.40 -5.61
N ASN A 280 4.35 -4.40 -6.84
CA ASN A 280 4.45 -5.58 -7.71
C ASN A 280 3.08 -6.27 -7.91
N MET A 281 2.07 -5.46 -8.24
CA MET A 281 0.72 -5.91 -8.54
C MET A 281 0.49 -5.88 -10.05
N LEU A 282 -0.36 -6.78 -10.55
CA LEU A 282 -0.74 -6.81 -11.95
C LEU A 282 -1.64 -5.61 -12.27
N PHE A 283 -1.32 -4.93 -13.36
CA PHE A 283 -2.20 -3.92 -13.94
C PHE A 283 -3.51 -4.57 -14.42
N PRO A 284 -4.66 -3.89 -14.27
CA PRO A 284 -5.91 -4.34 -14.87
C PRO A 284 -5.79 -4.37 -16.40
N LYS A 285 -6.51 -5.29 -17.04
CA LYS A 285 -6.54 -5.44 -18.49
C LYS A 285 -7.79 -4.77 -19.06
N PHE A 286 -7.67 -4.17 -20.24
CA PHE A 286 -8.83 -3.78 -21.03
C PHE A 286 -9.63 -5.02 -21.43
N LYS A 287 -10.94 -4.85 -21.55
CA LYS A 287 -11.83 -5.84 -22.15
C LYS A 287 -12.05 -5.54 -23.63
#